data_AF-L1JK65-F1
#
_entry.id   AF-L1JK65-F1
#
_cell.length_a   1.000
_cell.length_b   1.000
_cell.length_c   1.000
_cell.angle_alpha   90.00
_cell.angle_beta   90.00
_cell.angle_gamma   90.00
#
_symmetry.space_group_name_H-M   'P 1'
#
loop_
_entity.id
_entity.type
_entity.pdbx_description
1 polymer ?
#
loop_
_entity_poly.entity_id
_entity_poly.type
_entity_poly.pdbx_seq_one_letter_code
_entity_poly.pdbx_strand_id
1 'polypeptide(L)'
;MQRKAEAALKLVEEGANREYWRAIQMNLEERKNQILADKEKLGKKQENLHKERENLHNKQENLHKERENLHKERENLHKERENLHEQWQSLQAAENRRLEQLLRELQNAHKMREGRERTVETSVRWTETKLDRRRLGHKEGGKLFCLDRSLLIPNSSGQAELCWLYCREDFNLQWGFLEEQVCKEGCLGWILGTPGTGKTMTTMSFMQSLSTEAGWRTMCVRIRKSGIVSIYQVDGDVQKKCEANAKKAAVFLENVLEAWAGESHKYFLSLDGFVEGTQVHEDLYSVCLLWRHGDWENRRLVITTSMSSRRMKHFGEDLEEKAKELKVCSWTLEEYQEAFKYDLLYESVVDVMGLGGDSKEGSSGGWRIARRTSLEGNLPAALDGLSASH
;
A
#
# COMPACT_ATOMS: atom_id res chain seq x y z
N MET A 1 -34.57 55.45 85.83
CA MET A 1 -35.58 56.51 85.62
C MET A 1 -36.54 56.61 86.81
N GLN A 2 -37.27 55.54 87.17
CA GLN A 2 -38.21 55.54 88.31
C GLN A 2 -37.57 55.94 89.65
N ARG A 3 -36.44 55.33 90.05
CA ARG A 3 -35.75 55.68 91.30
C ARG A 3 -35.26 57.14 91.40
N LYS A 4 -34.95 57.78 90.27
CA LYS A 4 -34.54 59.21 90.23
C LYS A 4 -35.75 60.15 90.34
N ALA A 5 -36.90 59.73 89.81
CA ALA A 5 -38.16 60.48 89.94
C ALA A 5 -38.73 60.42 91.36
N GLU A 6 -38.63 59.27 92.03
CA GLU A 6 -39.04 59.08 93.43
C GLU A 6 -38.17 59.88 94.41
N ALA A 7 -36.86 59.92 94.20
CA ALA A 7 -35.95 60.74 95.02
C ALA A 7 -36.19 62.26 94.83
N ALA A 8 -36.61 62.68 93.64
CA ALA A 8 -36.97 64.07 93.37
C ALA A 8 -38.31 64.45 94.06
N LEU A 9 -39.30 63.55 94.10
CA LEU A 9 -40.58 63.81 94.78
C LEU A 9 -40.41 64.09 96.29
N LYS A 10 -39.51 63.37 96.97
CA LYS A 10 -39.20 63.59 98.39
C LYS A 10 -38.63 64.98 98.70
N LEU A 11 -37.84 65.56 97.79
CA LEU A 11 -37.25 66.90 97.97
C LEU A 11 -38.28 68.04 97.88
N VAL A 12 -39.47 67.78 97.31
CA VAL A 12 -40.60 68.73 97.26
C VAL A 12 -41.35 68.77 98.58
N GLU A 13 -41.51 67.62 99.24
CA GLU A 13 -42.23 67.49 100.52
C GLU A 13 -41.47 68.15 101.70
N GLU A 14 -40.14 68.24 101.63
CA GLU A 14 -39.28 68.80 102.69
C GLU A 14 -39.01 70.32 102.57
N GLY A 15 -39.69 71.04 101.66
CA GLY A 15 -39.49 72.48 101.48
C GLY A 15 -38.20 72.90 100.74
N ALA A 16 -37.41 71.93 100.26
CA ALA A 16 -36.16 72.13 99.50
C ALA A 16 -36.41 72.39 98.00
N ASN A 17 -37.32 73.32 97.69
CA ASN A 17 -37.81 73.65 96.35
C ASN A 17 -36.67 73.92 95.33
N ARG A 18 -35.55 74.49 95.78
CA ARG A 18 -34.41 74.86 94.92
C ARG A 18 -33.61 73.67 94.39
N GLU A 19 -33.45 72.61 95.17
CA GLU A 19 -32.65 71.43 94.77
C GLU A 19 -33.44 70.49 93.86
N TYR A 20 -34.76 70.40 94.08
CA TYR A 20 -35.69 69.71 93.19
C TYR A 20 -35.66 70.26 91.75
N TRP A 21 -35.81 71.58 91.59
CA TRP A 21 -35.77 72.20 90.25
C TRP A 21 -34.39 72.07 89.59
N ARG A 22 -33.29 72.10 90.36
CA ARG A 22 -31.94 71.84 89.82
C ARG A 22 -31.80 70.40 89.29
N ALA A 23 -32.32 69.41 90.02
CA ALA A 23 -32.27 68.01 89.58
C ALA A 23 -33.09 67.79 88.29
N ILE A 24 -34.26 68.43 88.17
CA ILE A 24 -35.08 68.42 86.95
C ILE A 24 -34.35 69.10 85.79
N GLN A 25 -33.73 70.27 86.02
CA GLN A 25 -32.94 70.97 85.01
C GLN A 25 -31.76 70.12 84.52
N MET A 26 -31.03 69.45 85.42
CA MET A 26 -29.94 68.54 85.04
C MET A 26 -30.44 67.35 84.22
N ASN A 27 -31.58 66.76 84.58
CA ASN A 27 -32.16 65.63 83.83
C ASN A 27 -32.63 66.06 82.43
N LEU A 28 -33.23 67.25 82.32
CA LEU A 28 -33.61 67.86 81.05
C LEU A 28 -32.39 68.11 80.17
N GLU A 29 -31.29 68.63 80.73
CA GLU A 29 -30.05 68.85 79.97
C GLU A 29 -29.38 67.53 79.57
N GLU A 30 -29.38 66.51 80.44
CA GLU A 30 -28.90 65.16 80.14
C GLU A 30 -29.71 64.52 78.98
N ARG A 31 -31.04 64.61 79.01
CA ARG A 31 -31.92 64.16 77.93
C ARG A 31 -31.70 64.93 76.64
N LYS A 32 -31.52 66.25 76.72
CA LYS A 32 -31.23 67.10 75.56
C LYS A 32 -29.90 66.71 74.90
N ASN A 33 -28.87 66.45 75.69
CA ASN A 33 -27.58 65.96 75.21
C ASN A 33 -27.69 64.57 74.59
N GLN A 34 -28.47 63.67 75.18
CA GLN A 34 -28.73 62.34 74.61
C GLN A 34 -29.44 62.44 73.26
N ILE A 35 -30.47 63.29 73.15
CA ILE A 35 -31.18 63.54 71.88
C ILE A 35 -30.23 64.12 70.82
N LEU A 36 -29.33 65.03 71.21
CA LEU A 36 -28.32 65.59 70.30
C LEU A 36 -27.36 64.49 69.80
N ALA A 37 -26.87 63.63 70.69
CA ALA A 37 -25.99 62.53 70.33
C ALA A 37 -26.69 61.50 69.41
N ASP A 38 -27.97 61.20 69.67
CA ASP A 38 -28.75 60.29 68.83
C ASP A 38 -29.06 60.91 67.46
N LYS A 39 -29.33 62.22 67.39
CA LYS A 39 -29.44 62.96 66.12
C LYS A 39 -28.15 62.91 65.32
N GLU A 40 -26.99 63.06 65.96
CA GLU A 40 -25.70 62.97 65.27
C GLU A 40 -25.44 61.56 64.72
N LYS A 41 -25.72 60.51 65.51
CA LYS A 41 -25.63 59.12 65.05
C LYS A 41 -26.58 58.83 63.89
N LEU A 42 -27.81 59.34 63.96
CA LEU A 42 -28.80 59.20 62.89
C LEU A 42 -28.31 59.89 61.61
N GLY A 43 -27.73 61.09 61.72
CA GLY A 43 -27.13 61.81 60.60
C GLY A 43 -26.02 61.01 59.91
N LYS A 44 -25.08 60.45 60.69
CA LYS A 44 -24.02 59.58 60.16
C LYS A 44 -24.59 58.34 59.46
N LYS A 45 -25.66 57.74 60.01
CA LYS A 45 -26.31 56.58 59.39
C LYS A 45 -27.01 56.94 58.07
N GLN A 46 -27.65 58.11 58.00
CA GLN A 46 -28.27 58.61 56.77
C GLN A 46 -27.22 58.88 55.69
N GLU A 47 -26.08 59.48 56.05
CA GLU A 47 -24.98 59.73 55.13
C GLU A 47 -24.40 58.42 54.56
N ASN A 48 -24.20 57.41 55.41
CA ASN A 48 -23.72 56.10 54.96
C ASN A 48 -24.71 55.40 54.02
N LEU A 49 -26.00 55.44 54.33
CA LEU A 49 -27.04 54.90 53.44
C LEU A 49 -27.09 55.63 52.10
N HIS A 50 -26.86 56.95 52.09
CA HIS A 50 -26.79 57.71 50.85
C HIS A 50 -25.61 57.25 49.97
N LYS A 51 -24.41 57.10 50.56
CA LYS A 51 -23.22 56.59 49.86
C LYS A 51 -23.45 55.18 49.32
N GLU A 52 -24.08 54.30 50.09
CA GLU A 52 -24.39 52.94 49.66
C GLU A 52 -25.38 52.91 48.50
N ARG A 53 -26.41 53.76 48.54
CA ARG A 53 -27.38 53.91 47.45
C ARG A 53 -26.73 54.43 46.16
N GLU A 54 -25.83 55.39 46.27
CA GLU A 54 -25.08 55.93 45.14
C GLU A 54 -24.15 54.87 44.51
N ASN A 55 -23.44 54.10 45.34
CA ASN A 55 -22.62 52.97 44.88
C ASN A 55 -23.45 51.90 44.15
N LEU A 56 -24.63 51.55 44.67
CA LEU A 56 -25.55 50.62 44.01
C LEU A 56 -26.03 51.15 42.66
N HIS A 57 -26.33 52.45 42.58
CA HIS A 57 -26.74 53.09 41.33
C HIS A 57 -25.64 53.01 40.27
N ASN A 58 -24.41 53.36 40.64
CA ASN A 58 -23.25 53.26 39.73
C ASN A 58 -23.01 51.83 39.25
N LYS A 59 -23.17 50.83 40.14
CA LYS A 59 -23.04 49.41 39.78
C LYS A 59 -24.14 48.99 38.79
N GLN A 60 -25.36 49.46 38.99
CA GLN A 60 -26.48 49.17 38.09
C GLN A 60 -26.27 49.80 36.70
N GLU A 61 -25.74 51.02 36.64
CA GLU A 61 -25.42 51.69 35.37
C GLU A 61 -24.32 50.94 34.60
N ASN A 62 -23.26 50.50 35.30
CA ASN A 62 -22.19 49.71 34.68
C ASN A 62 -22.69 48.39 34.12
N LEU A 63 -23.55 47.67 34.86
CA LEU A 63 -24.17 46.44 34.38
C LEU A 63 -25.05 46.68 33.14
N HIS A 64 -25.73 47.83 33.07
CA HIS A 64 -26.52 48.19 31.89
C HIS A 64 -25.63 48.37 30.66
N LYS A 65 -24.51 49.10 30.79
CA LYS A 65 -23.53 49.30 29.71
C LYS A 65 -22.93 47.97 29.23
N GLU A 66 -22.59 47.08 30.17
CA GLU A 66 -22.06 45.76 29.85
C GLU A 66 -23.09 44.91 29.08
N ARG A 67 -24.36 44.95 29.50
CA ARG A 67 -25.45 44.25 28.81
C ARG A 67 -25.68 44.76 27.39
N GLU A 68 -25.59 46.07 27.17
CA GLU A 68 -25.69 46.66 25.83
C GLU A 68 -24.52 46.23 24.92
N ASN A 69 -23.30 46.16 25.47
CA ASN A 69 -22.14 45.71 24.71
C ASN A 69 -22.27 44.24 24.31
N LEU A 70 -22.69 43.37 25.24
CA LEU A 70 -22.97 41.96 24.94
C LEU A 70 -24.06 41.79 23.88
N HIS A 71 -25.07 42.66 23.87
CA HIS A 71 -26.11 42.64 22.84
C HIS A 71 -25.54 42.94 21.44
N LYS A 72 -24.70 43.97 21.34
CA LYS A 72 -24.03 44.34 20.07
C LYS A 72 -23.10 43.22 19.58
N GLU A 73 -22.35 42.60 20.49
CA GLU A 73 -21.47 41.47 20.15
C GLU A 73 -22.27 40.26 19.64
N ARG A 74 -23.40 39.95 20.28
CA ARG A 74 -24.31 38.88 19.84
C ARG A 74 -24.90 39.14 18.46
N GLU A 75 -25.27 40.38 18.15
CA GLU A 75 -25.75 40.75 16.82
C GLU A 75 -24.67 40.61 15.75
N ASN A 76 -23.43 40.98 16.06
CA ASN A 76 -22.30 40.83 15.13
C ASN A 76 -22.00 39.35 14.85
N LEU A 77 -21.98 38.51 15.90
CA LEU A 77 -21.81 37.06 15.75
C LEU A 77 -22.94 36.42 14.93
N HIS A 78 -24.17 36.92 15.05
CA HIS A 78 -25.28 36.45 14.23
C HIS A 78 -25.04 36.72 12.74
N LYS A 79 -24.63 37.95 12.39
CA LYS A 79 -24.32 38.33 11.01
C LYS A 79 -23.16 37.53 10.43
N GLU A 80 -22.13 37.29 11.23
CA GLU A 80 -20.98 36.47 10.81
C GLU A 80 -21.39 35.01 10.54
N ARG A 81 -22.24 34.45 11.41
CA ARG A 81 -22.80 33.10 11.22
C ARG A 81 -23.65 32.99 9.95
N GLU A 82 -24.46 34.01 9.65
CA GLU A 82 -25.26 34.04 8.41
C GLU A 82 -24.37 34.10 7.17
N ASN A 83 -23.35 34.97 7.16
CA ASN A 83 -22.40 35.06 6.05
C ASN A 83 -21.64 33.74 5.83
N LEU A 84 -21.17 33.09 6.91
CA LEU A 84 -20.55 31.77 6.83
C LEU A 84 -21.50 30.71 6.27
N HIS A 85 -22.78 30.76 6.64
CA HIS A 85 -23.79 29.84 6.13
C HIS A 85 -24.00 30.01 4.62
N GLU A 86 -24.08 31.26 4.14
CA GLU A 86 -24.19 31.57 2.70
C GLU A 86 -22.95 31.10 1.92
N GLN A 87 -21.75 31.33 2.46
CA GLN A 87 -20.51 30.86 1.84
C GLN A 87 -20.47 29.33 1.74
N TRP A 88 -20.87 28.63 2.80
CA TRP A 88 -20.93 27.18 2.82
C TRP A 88 -21.92 26.62 1.78
N GLN A 89 -23.12 27.21 1.68
CA GLN A 89 -24.10 26.82 0.65
C GLN A 89 -23.55 27.05 -0.77
N SER A 90 -22.87 28.18 -1.00
CA SER A 90 -22.27 28.50 -2.30
C SER A 90 -21.18 27.49 -2.69
N LEU A 91 -20.30 27.13 -1.73
CA LEU A 91 -19.26 26.11 -1.92
C LEU A 91 -19.87 24.75 -2.24
N GLN A 92 -20.87 24.32 -1.47
CA GLN A 92 -21.55 23.04 -1.69
C GLN A 92 -22.22 23.00 -3.07
N ALA A 93 -22.86 24.09 -3.50
CA ALA A 93 -23.44 24.19 -4.83
C ALA A 93 -22.38 24.18 -5.94
N ALA A 94 -21.21 24.80 -5.73
CA ALA A 94 -20.10 24.75 -6.68
C ALA A 94 -19.50 23.35 -6.80
N GLU A 95 -19.33 22.65 -5.69
CA GLU A 95 -18.84 21.26 -5.65
C GLU A 95 -19.82 20.30 -6.33
N ASN A 96 -21.11 20.40 -6.02
CA ASN A 96 -22.14 19.60 -6.69
C ASN A 96 -22.16 19.86 -8.21
N ARG A 97 -22.07 21.11 -8.65
CA ARG A 97 -21.96 21.44 -10.09
C ARG A 97 -20.73 20.81 -10.74
N ARG A 98 -19.58 20.82 -10.05
CA ARG A 98 -18.34 20.20 -10.54
C ARG A 98 -18.46 18.68 -10.63
N LEU A 99 -19.06 18.05 -9.62
CA LEU A 99 -19.32 16.60 -9.61
C LEU A 99 -20.28 16.20 -10.74
N GLU A 100 -21.37 16.96 -10.94
CA GLU A 100 -22.28 16.74 -12.06
C GLU A 100 -21.59 16.88 -13.42
N GLN A 101 -20.69 17.86 -13.56
CA GLN A 101 -19.91 18.03 -14.78
C GLN A 101 -18.98 16.84 -15.03
N LEU A 102 -18.23 16.41 -14.01
CA LEU A 102 -17.36 15.23 -14.10
C LEU A 102 -18.15 13.96 -14.42
N LEU A 103 -19.34 13.78 -13.82
CA LEU A 103 -20.20 12.64 -14.11
C LEU A 103 -20.65 12.64 -15.58
N ARG A 104 -21.02 13.81 -16.12
CA ARG A 104 -21.38 13.95 -17.55
C ARG A 104 -20.17 13.68 -18.46
N GLU A 105 -18.99 14.17 -18.09
CA GLU A 105 -17.75 13.91 -18.83
C GLU A 105 -17.41 12.41 -18.85
N LEU A 106 -17.52 11.72 -17.70
CA LEU A 106 -17.33 10.28 -17.61
C LEU A 106 -18.38 9.50 -18.42
N GLN A 107 -19.66 9.88 -18.35
CA GLN A 107 -20.71 9.26 -19.15
C GLN A 107 -20.51 9.47 -20.65
N ASN A 108 -20.07 10.66 -21.06
CA ASN A 108 -19.74 10.93 -22.46
C ASN A 108 -18.50 10.17 -22.90
N ALA A 109 -17.47 10.07 -22.05
CA ALA A 109 -16.29 9.26 -22.30
C ALA A 109 -16.66 7.77 -22.45
N HIS A 110 -17.55 7.26 -21.61
CA HIS A 110 -18.10 5.90 -21.70
C HIS A 110 -18.88 5.70 -23.00
N LYS A 111 -19.81 6.60 -23.37
CA LYS A 111 -20.54 6.51 -24.65
C LYS A 111 -19.61 6.61 -25.87
N MET A 112 -18.56 7.43 -25.81
CA MET A 112 -17.55 7.53 -26.87
C MET A 112 -16.65 6.29 -26.90
N ARG A 113 -16.41 5.66 -25.76
CA ARG A 113 -15.69 4.39 -25.61
C ARG A 113 -16.52 3.23 -26.16
N GLU A 114 -17.79 3.09 -25.76
CA GLU A 114 -18.74 2.12 -26.31
C GLU A 114 -19.00 2.34 -27.81
N GLY A 115 -19.07 3.60 -28.27
CA GLY A 115 -19.20 3.93 -29.69
C GLY A 115 -17.96 3.59 -30.51
N ARG A 116 -16.76 3.64 -29.91
CA ARG A 116 -15.50 3.18 -30.51
C ARG A 116 -15.30 1.66 -30.37
N GLU A 117 -15.83 1.05 -29.31
CA GLU A 117 -15.71 -0.39 -29.03
C GLU A 117 -16.74 -1.21 -29.81
N ARG A 118 -17.91 -0.64 -30.18
CA ARG A 118 -18.85 -1.27 -31.12
C ARG A 118 -18.34 -1.35 -32.57
N THR A 119 -17.13 -0.88 -32.85
CA THR A 119 -16.43 -1.07 -34.14
C THR A 119 -15.05 -1.71 -34.02
N VAL A 120 -14.68 -2.25 -32.85
CA VAL A 120 -13.53 -3.14 -32.75
C VAL A 120 -13.95 -4.37 -31.96
N GLU A 121 -14.58 -5.30 -32.67
CA GLU A 121 -14.46 -6.73 -32.37
C GLU A 121 -12.96 -7.01 -32.34
N THR A 122 -12.33 -6.85 -31.17
CA THR A 122 -10.91 -7.13 -30.96
C THR A 122 -10.78 -8.63 -30.92
N SER A 123 -10.91 -9.26 -32.10
CA SER A 123 -10.51 -10.64 -32.30
C SER A 123 -9.05 -10.74 -31.89
N VAL A 124 -8.83 -11.27 -30.69
CA VAL A 124 -7.49 -11.54 -30.18
C VAL A 124 -6.88 -12.58 -31.11
N ARG A 125 -5.91 -12.16 -31.92
CA ARG A 125 -5.22 -13.07 -32.83
C ARG A 125 -4.23 -13.91 -32.05
N TRP A 126 -4.63 -15.14 -31.74
CA TRP A 126 -3.76 -16.13 -31.12
C TRP A 126 -2.89 -16.82 -32.17
N THR A 127 -1.62 -17.00 -31.86
CA THR A 127 -0.74 -17.97 -32.53
C THR A 127 -0.67 -19.21 -31.66
N GLU A 128 -1.03 -20.37 -32.22
CA GLU A 128 -1.05 -21.64 -31.50
C GLU A 128 0.16 -22.49 -31.85
N THR A 129 0.72 -23.18 -30.86
CA THR A 129 1.83 -24.10 -31.02
C THR A 129 1.56 -25.34 -30.19
N LYS A 130 1.70 -26.52 -30.80
CA LYS A 130 1.47 -27.79 -30.11
C LYS A 130 2.69 -28.14 -29.26
N LEU A 131 2.46 -28.45 -27.99
CA LEU A 131 3.48 -28.85 -27.05
C LEU A 131 3.64 -30.37 -27.03
N ASP A 132 4.85 -30.89 -27.24
CA ASP A 132 5.14 -32.32 -27.06
C ASP A 132 5.54 -32.62 -25.61
N ARG A 133 4.54 -32.90 -24.78
CA ARG A 133 4.69 -33.13 -23.34
C ARG A 133 5.59 -34.31 -22.97
N ARG A 134 5.78 -35.28 -23.87
CA ARG A 134 6.64 -36.45 -23.59
C ARG A 134 8.10 -36.08 -23.42
N ARG A 135 8.51 -34.98 -24.06
CA ARG A 135 9.89 -34.49 -24.08
C ARG A 135 10.18 -33.52 -22.94
N LEU A 136 9.15 -33.03 -22.25
CA LEU A 136 9.21 -31.98 -21.24
C LEU A 136 9.30 -32.55 -19.81
N GLY A 137 9.66 -31.70 -18.86
CA GLY A 137 9.71 -32.04 -17.43
C GLY A 137 11.07 -32.51 -16.93
N HIS A 138 11.09 -33.07 -15.72
CA HIS A 138 12.32 -33.52 -15.07
C HIS A 138 12.97 -34.72 -15.78
N LYS A 139 14.30 -34.69 -15.88
CA LYS A 139 15.16 -35.77 -16.38
C LYS A 139 16.37 -35.94 -15.45
N GLU A 140 17.19 -36.96 -15.69
CA GLU A 140 18.44 -37.21 -14.95
C GLU A 140 18.27 -37.18 -13.43
N GLY A 141 17.31 -37.96 -12.91
CA GLY A 141 17.02 -38.03 -11.48
C GLY A 141 16.56 -36.71 -10.86
N GLY A 142 15.99 -35.79 -11.66
CA GLY A 142 15.50 -34.49 -11.22
C GLY A 142 16.54 -33.37 -11.30
N LYS A 143 17.76 -33.63 -11.80
CA LYS A 143 18.83 -32.63 -11.92
C LYS A 143 18.66 -31.70 -13.12
N LEU A 144 17.93 -32.14 -14.14
CA LEU A 144 17.59 -31.33 -15.30
C LEU A 144 16.08 -31.19 -15.45
N PHE A 145 15.65 -30.05 -15.96
CA PHE A 145 14.29 -29.80 -16.40
C PHE A 145 14.27 -29.41 -17.87
N CYS A 146 13.43 -30.07 -18.66
CA CYS A 146 13.23 -29.76 -20.07
C CYS A 146 11.99 -28.87 -20.28
N LEU A 147 12.21 -27.70 -20.89
CA LEU A 147 11.20 -26.69 -21.18
C LEU A 147 11.08 -26.50 -22.70
N ASP A 148 9.88 -26.20 -23.18
CA ASP A 148 9.70 -25.81 -24.57
C ASP A 148 10.28 -24.41 -24.83
N ARG A 149 11.13 -24.28 -25.86
CA ARG A 149 11.83 -23.01 -26.13
C ARG A 149 10.90 -21.93 -26.66
N SER A 150 9.76 -22.28 -27.25
CA SER A 150 8.79 -21.32 -27.80
C SER A 150 8.15 -20.43 -26.72
N LEU A 151 8.15 -20.88 -25.45
CA LEU A 151 7.75 -20.08 -24.28
C LEU A 151 8.68 -18.87 -24.05
N LEU A 152 9.89 -18.87 -24.63
CA LEU A 152 10.97 -17.97 -24.26
C LEU A 152 11.40 -17.02 -25.37
N ILE A 153 11.51 -17.52 -26.61
CA ILE A 153 12.03 -16.75 -27.74
C ILE A 153 11.08 -16.90 -28.94
N PRO A 154 10.54 -15.79 -29.47
CA PRO A 154 9.78 -15.84 -30.71
C PRO A 154 10.74 -16.05 -31.90
N ASN A 155 10.45 -17.04 -32.74
CA ASN A 155 11.03 -17.27 -34.08
C ASN A 155 12.39 -18.00 -34.17
N SER A 156 12.70 -18.95 -33.28
CA SER A 156 13.79 -19.89 -33.58
C SER A 156 13.33 -20.92 -34.61
N SER A 157 13.50 -20.62 -35.89
CA SER A 157 13.47 -21.60 -36.99
C SER A 157 14.73 -22.49 -37.02
N GLY A 158 15.62 -22.36 -36.03
CA GLY A 158 16.88 -23.10 -35.92
C GLY A 158 16.86 -24.18 -34.83
N GLN A 159 16.80 -25.44 -35.27
CA GLN A 159 17.31 -26.73 -34.73
C GLN A 159 17.23 -27.12 -33.24
N ALA A 160 16.93 -26.25 -32.27
CA ALA A 160 16.73 -26.66 -30.88
C ALA A 160 15.36 -26.18 -30.35
N GLU A 161 14.36 -27.05 -30.49
CA GLU A 161 12.98 -26.88 -29.99
C GLU A 161 12.90 -26.85 -28.45
N LEU A 162 13.89 -27.43 -27.76
CA LEU A 162 13.89 -27.63 -26.32
C LEU A 162 14.97 -26.80 -25.62
N CYS A 163 14.69 -26.42 -24.38
CA CYS A 163 15.61 -25.73 -23.49
C CYS A 163 15.80 -26.57 -22.21
N TRP A 164 17.05 -26.82 -21.85
CA TRP A 164 17.40 -27.56 -20.64
C TRP A 164 17.78 -26.60 -19.52
N LEU A 165 17.25 -26.85 -18.33
CA LEU A 165 17.54 -26.10 -17.11
C LEU A 165 18.21 -27.01 -16.10
N TYR A 166 19.28 -26.55 -15.48
CA TYR A 166 19.86 -27.23 -14.33
C TYR A 166 19.06 -26.88 -13.08
N CYS A 167 18.53 -27.91 -12.40
CA CYS A 167 17.74 -27.78 -11.18
C CYS A 167 18.65 -27.55 -9.96
N ARG A 168 19.34 -26.41 -9.95
CA ARG A 168 20.14 -25.92 -8.81
C ARG A 168 19.28 -25.72 -7.56
N GLU A 169 19.90 -25.47 -6.42
CA GLU A 169 19.18 -25.30 -5.15
C GLU A 169 18.10 -24.20 -5.24
N ASP A 170 18.46 -23.02 -5.75
CA ASP A 170 17.53 -21.90 -5.96
C ASP A 170 16.36 -22.24 -6.90
N PHE A 171 16.57 -23.12 -7.89
CA PHE A 171 15.48 -23.59 -8.76
C PHE A 171 14.43 -24.34 -7.94
N ASN A 172 14.90 -25.25 -7.07
CA ASN A 172 14.01 -26.06 -6.23
C ASN A 172 13.35 -25.21 -5.14
N LEU A 173 14.06 -24.23 -4.57
CA LEU A 173 13.49 -23.26 -3.63
C LEU A 173 12.37 -22.44 -4.28
N GLN A 174 12.57 -22.00 -5.52
CA GLN A 174 11.55 -21.27 -6.28
C GLN A 174 10.34 -22.15 -6.62
N TRP A 175 10.55 -23.42 -6.97
CA TRP A 175 9.46 -24.38 -7.15
C TRP A 175 8.64 -24.58 -5.86
N GLY A 176 9.32 -24.85 -4.73
CA GLY A 176 8.64 -25.00 -3.45
C GLY A 176 7.89 -23.75 -3.01
N PHE A 177 8.45 -22.56 -3.27
CA PHE A 177 7.76 -21.29 -3.02
C PHE A 177 6.46 -21.16 -3.84
N LEU A 178 6.51 -21.49 -5.13
CA LEU A 178 5.35 -21.42 -6.01
C LEU A 178 4.28 -22.46 -5.63
N GLU A 179 4.68 -23.68 -5.28
CA GLU A 179 3.75 -24.73 -4.91
C GLU A 179 3.09 -24.48 -3.55
N GLU A 180 3.90 -24.25 -2.51
CA GLU A 180 3.42 -24.15 -1.13
C GLU A 180 2.81 -22.79 -0.84
N GLN A 181 3.53 -21.70 -1.10
CA GLN A 181 3.08 -20.37 -0.67
C GLN A 181 2.10 -19.77 -1.68
N VAL A 182 2.38 -19.88 -2.98
CA VAL A 182 1.49 -19.30 -3.98
C VAL A 182 0.28 -20.21 -4.21
N CYS A 183 0.46 -21.45 -4.68
CA CYS A 183 -0.67 -22.30 -5.04
C CYS A 183 -1.51 -22.77 -3.84
N LYS A 184 -0.88 -23.35 -2.81
CA LYS A 184 -1.60 -23.92 -1.65
C LYS A 184 -2.07 -22.85 -0.67
N GLU A 185 -1.21 -21.93 -0.23
CA GLU A 185 -1.58 -20.89 0.74
C GLU A 185 -2.30 -19.66 0.13
N GLY A 186 -2.17 -19.44 -1.19
CA GLY A 186 -2.84 -18.33 -1.89
C GLY A 186 -2.14 -16.98 -1.76
N CYS A 187 -0.86 -16.95 -1.38
CA CYS A 187 -0.08 -15.72 -1.22
C CYS A 187 0.17 -14.99 -2.55
N LEU A 188 0.31 -13.67 -2.48
CA LEU A 188 0.86 -12.88 -3.59
C LEU A 188 2.37 -13.12 -3.65
N GLY A 189 2.84 -13.84 -4.68
CA GLY A 189 4.24 -14.21 -4.78
C GLY A 189 5.10 -13.13 -5.43
N TRP A 190 6.22 -12.77 -4.82
CA TRP A 190 7.23 -11.88 -5.39
C TRP A 190 8.57 -12.61 -5.53
N ILE A 191 9.03 -12.79 -6.76
CA ILE A 191 10.30 -13.43 -7.09
C ILE A 191 11.28 -12.36 -7.53
N LEU A 192 12.27 -12.09 -6.66
CA LEU A 192 13.26 -11.03 -6.75
C LEU A 192 14.64 -11.60 -7.09
N GLY A 193 15.49 -10.83 -7.77
CA GLY A 193 16.87 -11.23 -8.01
C GLY A 193 17.46 -10.57 -9.25
N THR A 194 18.79 -10.55 -9.37
CA THR A 194 19.49 -9.89 -10.48
C THR A 194 19.17 -10.52 -11.85
N PRO A 195 19.32 -9.80 -12.96
CA PRO A 195 19.19 -10.40 -14.30
C PRO A 195 20.09 -11.62 -14.48
N GLY A 196 19.61 -12.66 -15.17
CA GLY A 196 20.41 -13.86 -15.47
C GLY A 196 20.39 -14.98 -14.43
N THR A 197 19.71 -14.81 -13.29
CA THR A 197 19.65 -15.86 -12.23
C THR A 197 18.70 -17.03 -12.52
N GLY A 198 17.97 -17.00 -13.65
CA GLY A 198 17.07 -18.09 -14.04
C GLY A 198 15.63 -17.99 -13.51
N LYS A 199 15.25 -16.88 -12.87
CA LYS A 199 13.88 -16.67 -12.31
C LYS A 199 12.76 -16.96 -13.29
N THR A 200 12.75 -16.27 -14.44
CA THR A 200 11.73 -16.43 -15.48
C THR A 200 11.66 -17.88 -15.98
N MET A 201 12.82 -18.49 -16.23
CA MET A 201 12.91 -19.87 -16.73
C MET A 201 12.32 -20.86 -15.75
N THR A 202 12.62 -20.65 -14.47
CA THR A 202 12.12 -21.49 -13.38
C THR A 202 10.60 -21.30 -13.20
N THR A 203 10.08 -20.07 -13.23
CA THR A 203 8.62 -19.82 -13.19
C THR A 203 7.92 -20.50 -14.38
N MET A 204 8.46 -20.38 -15.59
CA MET A 204 7.90 -21.03 -16.79
C MET A 204 7.92 -22.57 -16.68
N SER A 205 8.97 -23.16 -16.10
CA SER A 205 9.04 -24.61 -15.86
C SER A 205 7.97 -25.11 -14.90
N PHE A 206 7.71 -24.35 -13.83
CA PHE A 206 6.64 -24.64 -12.90
C PHE A 206 5.28 -24.51 -13.58
N MET A 207 5.03 -23.42 -14.30
CA MET A 207 3.76 -23.21 -15.01
C MET A 207 3.46 -24.31 -16.04
N GLN A 208 4.48 -24.74 -16.79
CA GLN A 208 4.33 -25.83 -17.76
C GLN A 208 4.01 -27.16 -17.07
N SER A 209 4.49 -27.36 -15.85
CA SER A 209 4.15 -28.55 -15.05
C SER A 209 2.77 -28.43 -14.43
N LEU A 210 2.43 -27.25 -13.90
CA LEU A 210 1.13 -26.99 -13.30
C LEU A 210 -0.01 -27.08 -14.33
N SER A 211 0.21 -26.66 -15.57
CA SER A 211 -0.78 -26.81 -16.66
C SER A 211 -1.08 -28.28 -17.00
N THR A 212 -0.27 -29.22 -16.49
CA THR A 212 -0.54 -30.66 -16.62
C THR A 212 -1.48 -31.21 -15.57
N GLU A 213 -1.63 -30.51 -14.45
CA GLU A 213 -2.47 -30.92 -13.34
C GLU A 213 -3.94 -30.66 -13.65
N ALA A 214 -4.78 -31.65 -13.36
CA ALA A 214 -6.21 -31.53 -13.59
C ALA A 214 -6.78 -30.34 -12.79
N GLY A 215 -7.43 -29.41 -13.50
CA GLY A 215 -8.09 -28.26 -12.89
C GLY A 215 -7.27 -26.97 -12.85
N TRP A 216 -6.00 -26.96 -13.26
CA TRP A 216 -5.21 -25.74 -13.37
C TRP A 216 -5.13 -25.19 -14.78
N ARG A 217 -5.21 -23.86 -14.91
CA ARG A 217 -4.91 -23.11 -16.13
C ARG A 217 -3.82 -22.10 -15.84
N THR A 218 -2.85 -21.96 -16.76
CA THR A 218 -1.71 -21.07 -16.55
C THR A 218 -1.60 -20.03 -17.64
N MET A 219 -1.29 -18.79 -17.26
CA MET A 219 -1.02 -17.68 -18.17
C MET A 219 0.19 -16.88 -17.71
N CYS A 220 1.08 -16.53 -18.64
CA CYS A 220 2.20 -15.63 -18.38
C CYS A 220 2.05 -14.36 -19.21
N VAL A 221 2.08 -13.22 -18.54
CA VAL A 221 2.18 -11.89 -19.14
C VAL A 221 3.63 -11.45 -19.02
N ARG A 222 4.31 -11.27 -20.15
CA ARG A 222 5.73 -10.95 -20.19
C ARG A 222 5.97 -9.58 -20.79
N ILE A 223 6.60 -8.70 -20.02
CA ILE A 223 6.92 -7.33 -20.45
C ILE A 223 8.35 -7.31 -20.98
N ARG A 224 8.53 -7.00 -22.28
CA ARG A 224 9.86 -6.96 -22.91
C ARG A 224 10.50 -5.57 -22.84
N LYS A 225 11.84 -5.60 -22.93
CA LYS A 225 12.76 -4.49 -23.31
C LYS A 225 12.14 -3.43 -24.24
N SER A 226 11.54 -3.95 -25.31
CA SER A 226 11.01 -3.18 -26.44
C SER A 226 9.66 -2.52 -26.20
N GLY A 227 9.02 -2.72 -25.03
CA GLY A 227 7.65 -2.28 -24.76
C GLY A 227 6.58 -3.15 -25.42
N ILE A 228 6.94 -4.34 -25.89
CA ILE A 228 5.98 -5.37 -26.32
C ILE A 228 5.57 -6.18 -25.09
N VAL A 229 4.27 -6.36 -24.91
CA VAL A 229 3.70 -7.25 -23.90
C VAL A 229 3.25 -8.52 -24.60
N SER A 230 3.85 -9.65 -24.24
CA SER A 230 3.51 -10.96 -24.78
C SER A 230 2.70 -11.73 -23.76
N ILE A 231 1.56 -12.27 -24.17
CA ILE A 231 0.72 -13.12 -23.33
C ILE A 231 0.84 -14.54 -23.85
N TYR A 232 1.19 -15.45 -22.95
CA TYR A 232 1.30 -16.88 -23.21
C TYR A 232 0.26 -17.59 -22.36
N GLN A 233 -0.60 -18.37 -22.99
CA GLN A 233 -1.58 -19.21 -22.32
C GLN A 233 -1.25 -20.66 -22.66
N VAL A 234 -1.23 -21.52 -21.65
CA VAL A 234 -1.08 -22.96 -21.85
C VAL A 234 -2.40 -23.63 -21.49
N ASP A 235 -3.00 -24.32 -22.48
CA ASP A 235 -4.27 -25.01 -22.36
C ASP A 235 -4.10 -26.46 -22.85
N GLY A 236 -3.90 -27.38 -21.91
CA GLY A 236 -3.54 -28.76 -22.18
C GLY A 236 -2.25 -28.87 -23.00
N ASP A 237 -2.37 -29.38 -24.23
CA ASP A 237 -1.24 -29.62 -25.14
C ASP A 237 -1.03 -28.48 -26.14
N VAL A 238 -1.75 -27.37 -25.98
CA VAL A 238 -1.68 -26.21 -26.89
C VAL A 238 -1.20 -24.99 -26.12
N GLN A 239 -0.12 -24.40 -26.60
CA GLN A 239 0.32 -23.09 -26.22
C GLN A 239 -0.30 -22.06 -27.16
N LYS A 240 -0.99 -21.08 -26.60
CA LYS A 240 -1.50 -19.91 -27.33
C LYS A 240 -0.68 -18.70 -26.94
N LYS A 241 -0.35 -17.87 -27.93
CA LYS A 241 0.39 -16.63 -27.72
C LYS A 241 -0.30 -15.48 -28.44
N CYS A 242 -0.34 -14.33 -27.80
CA CYS A 242 -0.66 -13.07 -28.46
C CYS A 242 0.28 -11.96 -27.98
N GLU A 243 0.35 -10.86 -28.72
CA GLU A 243 1.21 -9.72 -28.37
C GLU A 243 0.41 -8.43 -28.46
N ALA A 244 0.67 -7.52 -27.54
CA ALA A 244 0.10 -6.19 -27.49
C ALA A 244 1.19 -5.12 -27.35
N ASN A 245 0.88 -3.93 -27.85
CA ASN A 245 1.68 -2.75 -27.62
C ASN A 245 1.49 -2.23 -26.19
N ALA A 246 2.57 -1.88 -25.50
CA ALA A 246 2.54 -1.30 -24.14
C ALA A 246 1.45 -0.25 -23.91
N LYS A 247 1.21 0.65 -24.87
CA LYS A 247 0.23 1.75 -24.72
C LYS A 247 -1.22 1.28 -24.54
N LYS A 248 -1.55 0.08 -25.00
CA LYS A 248 -2.90 -0.51 -24.91
C LYS A 248 -2.89 -1.83 -24.14
N ALA A 249 -1.76 -2.20 -23.54
CA ALA A 249 -1.56 -3.54 -22.99
C ALA A 249 -2.46 -3.81 -21.78
N ALA A 250 -2.73 -2.82 -20.93
CA ALA A 250 -3.60 -2.99 -19.77
C ALA A 250 -5.04 -3.31 -20.16
N VAL A 251 -5.66 -2.49 -21.02
CA VAL A 251 -7.03 -2.73 -21.54
C VAL A 251 -7.11 -4.04 -22.32
N PHE A 252 -6.08 -4.34 -23.13
CA PHE A 252 -6.01 -5.61 -23.85
C PHE A 252 -5.93 -6.81 -22.89
N LEU A 253 -5.12 -6.72 -21.84
CA LEU A 253 -4.97 -7.78 -20.84
C LEU A 253 -6.27 -7.97 -20.05
N GLU A 254 -6.97 -6.90 -19.69
CA GLU A 254 -8.26 -6.94 -19.01
C GLU A 254 -9.27 -7.78 -19.79
N ASN A 255 -9.42 -7.51 -21.09
CA ASN A 255 -10.30 -8.31 -21.97
C ASN A 255 -9.87 -9.78 -22.07
N VAL A 256 -8.56 -10.06 -22.12
CA VAL A 256 -8.02 -11.43 -22.18
C VAL A 256 -8.30 -12.18 -20.87
N LEU A 257 -8.12 -11.53 -19.72
CA LEU A 257 -8.34 -12.13 -18.41
C LEU A 257 -9.82 -12.36 -18.11
N GLU A 258 -10.69 -11.45 -18.54
CA GLU A 258 -12.15 -11.61 -18.44
C GLU A 258 -12.63 -12.80 -19.28
N ALA A 259 -12.17 -12.92 -20.52
CA ALA A 259 -12.50 -14.05 -21.39
C ALA A 259 -11.89 -15.39 -20.91
N TRP A 260 -10.81 -15.35 -20.12
CA TRP A 260 -10.15 -16.54 -19.59
C TRP A 260 -10.80 -17.08 -18.31
N ALA A 261 -11.40 -16.19 -17.51
CA ALA A 261 -12.05 -16.52 -16.26
C ALA A 261 -13.33 -17.37 -16.47
N GLY A 262 -13.50 -18.41 -15.66
CA GLY A 262 -14.62 -19.34 -15.73
C GLY A 262 -14.77 -20.11 -14.41
N GLU A 263 -15.91 -20.74 -14.20
CA GLU A 263 -16.37 -21.17 -12.86
C GLU A 263 -15.78 -22.50 -12.34
N SER A 264 -14.95 -23.20 -13.12
CA SER A 264 -14.58 -24.61 -12.83
C SER A 264 -13.09 -24.91 -12.72
N HIS A 265 -12.22 -23.91 -12.79
CA HIS A 265 -10.76 -24.12 -12.79
C HIS A 265 -10.06 -23.22 -11.76
N LYS A 266 -8.89 -23.66 -11.32
CA LYS A 266 -7.88 -22.84 -10.66
C LYS A 266 -6.99 -22.19 -11.71
N TYR A 267 -6.55 -20.98 -11.43
CA TYR A 267 -5.82 -20.15 -12.37
C TYR A 267 -4.51 -19.67 -11.78
N PHE A 268 -3.43 -19.79 -12.54
CA PHE A 268 -2.11 -19.30 -12.18
C PHE A 268 -1.64 -18.26 -13.19
N LEU A 269 -1.53 -17.01 -12.75
CA LEU A 269 -1.07 -15.88 -13.54
C LEU A 269 0.32 -15.45 -13.11
N SER A 270 1.26 -15.38 -14.07
CA SER A 270 2.59 -14.84 -13.85
C SER A 270 2.78 -13.52 -14.59
N LEU A 271 3.14 -12.46 -13.86
CA LEU A 271 3.60 -11.20 -14.43
C LEU A 271 5.14 -11.17 -14.43
N ASP A 272 5.73 -11.44 -15.60
CA ASP A 272 7.17 -11.53 -15.80
C ASP A 272 7.77 -10.25 -16.38
N GLY A 273 8.93 -9.85 -15.85
CA GLY A 273 9.65 -8.66 -16.29
C GLY A 273 9.14 -7.36 -15.66
N PHE A 274 8.40 -7.44 -14.53
CA PHE A 274 7.90 -6.27 -13.83
C PHE A 274 9.06 -5.37 -13.34
N VAL A 275 8.87 -4.05 -13.41
CA VAL A 275 9.82 -3.04 -12.95
C VAL A 275 8.99 -1.87 -12.40
N GLU A 276 9.20 -1.58 -11.13
CA GLU A 276 8.44 -0.56 -10.41
C GLU A 276 8.81 0.86 -10.87
N GLY A 277 7.81 1.73 -10.91
CA GLY A 277 7.98 3.15 -11.25
C GLY A 277 7.81 3.49 -12.74
N THR A 278 7.23 2.59 -13.52
CA THR A 278 6.80 2.89 -14.90
C THR A 278 5.30 2.66 -15.04
N GLN A 279 4.57 3.66 -15.57
CA GLN A 279 3.10 3.63 -15.61
C GLN A 279 2.54 2.35 -16.25
N VAL A 280 3.14 1.90 -17.37
CA VAL A 280 2.70 0.68 -18.07
C VAL A 280 2.77 -0.56 -17.17
N HIS A 281 3.83 -0.69 -16.36
CA HIS A 281 3.99 -1.83 -15.48
C HIS A 281 3.01 -1.77 -14.31
N GLU A 282 2.80 -0.58 -13.73
CA GLU A 282 1.82 -0.37 -12.65
C GLU A 282 0.38 -0.61 -13.12
N ASP A 283 0.03 -0.20 -14.34
CA ASP A 283 -1.28 -0.46 -14.93
C ASP A 283 -1.51 -1.97 -15.13
N LEU A 284 -0.51 -2.69 -15.66
CA LEU A 284 -0.58 -4.15 -15.81
C LEU A 284 -0.65 -4.87 -14.47
N TYR A 285 0.13 -4.42 -13.49
CA TYR A 285 0.08 -4.94 -12.13
C TYR A 285 -1.31 -4.78 -11.53
N SER A 286 -1.89 -3.59 -11.64
CA SER A 286 -3.23 -3.28 -11.13
C SER A 286 -4.30 -4.17 -11.76
N VAL A 287 -4.26 -4.38 -13.09
CA VAL A 287 -5.18 -5.28 -13.80
C VAL A 287 -5.04 -6.72 -13.29
N CYS A 288 -3.81 -7.24 -13.16
CA CYS A 288 -3.55 -8.58 -12.62
C CYS A 288 -4.05 -8.74 -11.18
N LEU A 289 -3.85 -7.71 -10.34
CA LEU A 289 -4.22 -7.72 -8.94
C LEU A 289 -5.74 -7.71 -8.77
N LEU A 290 -6.45 -6.82 -9.46
CA LEU A 290 -7.92 -6.77 -9.50
C LEU A 290 -8.51 -8.09 -10.00
N TRP A 291 -7.90 -8.69 -11.03
CA TRP A 291 -8.33 -10.00 -11.50
C TRP A 291 -8.18 -11.08 -10.42
N ARG A 292 -7.07 -11.10 -9.65
CA ARG A 292 -6.93 -12.01 -8.50
C ARG A 292 -7.98 -11.75 -7.44
N HIS A 293 -8.29 -10.49 -7.13
CA HIS A 293 -9.33 -10.12 -6.16
C HIS A 293 -10.71 -10.63 -6.51
N GLY A 294 -11.03 -10.75 -7.79
CA GLY A 294 -12.33 -11.27 -8.23
C GLY A 294 -12.61 -12.71 -7.81
N ASP A 295 -11.59 -13.53 -7.52
CA ASP A 295 -11.73 -14.89 -6.98
C ASP A 295 -10.44 -15.33 -6.27
N TRP A 296 -10.34 -14.97 -4.99
CA TRP A 296 -9.18 -15.29 -4.15
C TRP A 296 -8.96 -16.79 -3.94
N GLU A 297 -10.03 -17.60 -4.02
CA GLU A 297 -9.95 -19.03 -3.76
C GLU A 297 -9.29 -19.76 -4.93
N ASN A 298 -9.59 -19.35 -6.16
CA ASN A 298 -9.13 -20.05 -7.37
C ASN A 298 -8.03 -19.32 -8.16
N ARG A 299 -7.82 -18.01 -7.96
CA ARG A 299 -6.83 -17.24 -8.74
C ARG A 299 -5.54 -17.01 -7.96
N ARG A 300 -4.42 -17.27 -8.62
CA ARG A 300 -3.05 -17.07 -8.10
C ARG A 300 -2.29 -16.10 -8.95
N LEU A 301 -1.49 -15.26 -8.30
CA LEU A 301 -0.66 -14.25 -8.95
C LEU A 301 0.77 -14.33 -8.42
N VAL A 302 1.72 -14.39 -9.35
CA VAL A 302 3.14 -14.25 -9.05
C VAL A 302 3.76 -13.15 -9.90
N ILE A 303 4.68 -12.39 -9.30
CA ILE A 303 5.42 -11.33 -9.97
C ILE A 303 6.90 -11.68 -9.99
N THR A 304 7.44 -11.76 -11.19
CA THR A 304 8.87 -12.03 -11.41
C THR A 304 9.55 -10.76 -11.88
N THR A 305 10.52 -10.28 -11.11
CA THR A 305 11.22 -9.03 -11.39
C THR A 305 12.74 -9.17 -11.26
N SER A 306 13.47 -8.38 -12.05
CA SER A 306 14.94 -8.29 -11.95
C SER A 306 15.41 -7.32 -10.86
N MET A 307 14.50 -6.78 -10.05
CA MET A 307 14.82 -5.92 -8.92
C MET A 307 15.34 -6.73 -7.73
N SER A 308 16.27 -6.16 -6.95
CA SER A 308 16.82 -6.74 -5.73
C SER A 308 15.87 -6.63 -4.52
N SER A 309 14.94 -5.69 -4.58
CA SER A 309 13.90 -5.42 -3.57
C SER A 309 12.74 -4.65 -4.21
N ARG A 310 11.57 -4.74 -3.59
CA ARG A 310 10.44 -3.82 -3.85
C ARG A 310 10.80 -2.43 -3.29
N ARG A 311 10.51 -1.34 -4.01
CA ARG A 311 10.89 0.03 -3.60
C ARG A 311 10.02 0.55 -2.47
N MET A 312 8.73 0.20 -2.42
CA MET A 312 7.82 0.58 -1.35
C MET A 312 7.10 -0.66 -0.80
N LYS A 313 7.38 -1.02 0.46
CA LYS A 313 6.63 -2.07 1.17
C LYS A 313 5.55 -1.39 2.00
N HIS A 314 4.31 -1.47 1.55
CA HIS A 314 3.17 -0.97 2.31
C HIS A 314 2.72 -2.05 3.28
N PHE A 315 3.16 -1.98 4.54
CA PHE A 315 2.96 -3.05 5.54
C PHE A 315 1.48 -3.47 5.71
N GLY A 316 0.54 -2.53 5.57
CA GLY A 316 -0.90 -2.83 5.61
C GLY A 316 -1.38 -3.61 4.38
N GLU A 317 -1.12 -3.09 3.19
CA GLU A 317 -1.51 -3.72 1.91
C GLU A 317 -0.82 -5.08 1.72
N ASP A 318 0.47 -5.21 2.07
CA ASP A 318 1.19 -6.48 2.01
C ASP A 318 0.58 -7.56 2.91
N LEU A 319 0.05 -7.16 4.07
CA LEU A 319 -0.62 -8.07 4.99
C LEU A 319 -1.99 -8.50 4.44
N GLU A 320 -2.74 -7.55 3.88
CA GLU A 320 -4.01 -7.82 3.19
C GLU A 320 -3.82 -8.76 2.00
N GLU A 321 -2.77 -8.55 1.19
CA GLU A 321 -2.45 -9.37 0.02
C GLU A 321 -1.81 -10.72 0.34
N LYS A 322 -1.44 -10.94 1.61
CA LYS A 322 -0.57 -12.03 2.05
C LYS A 322 0.71 -12.11 1.19
N ALA A 323 1.34 -10.97 0.94
CA ALA A 323 2.50 -10.88 0.07
C ALA A 323 3.72 -11.61 0.66
N LYS A 324 4.38 -12.43 -0.16
CA LYS A 324 5.59 -13.19 0.20
C LYS A 324 6.67 -12.98 -0.83
N GLU A 325 7.92 -12.87 -0.36
CA GLU A 325 9.09 -12.62 -1.21
C GLU A 325 10.03 -13.82 -1.19
N LEU A 326 10.50 -14.19 -2.38
CA LEU A 326 11.64 -15.08 -2.59
C LEU A 326 12.75 -14.32 -3.30
N LYS A 327 13.97 -14.37 -2.76
CA LYS A 327 15.17 -13.85 -3.41
C LYS A 327 15.93 -15.00 -4.06
N VAL A 328 16.17 -14.90 -5.36
CA VAL A 328 16.92 -15.87 -6.15
C VAL A 328 18.32 -15.33 -6.39
N CYS A 329 19.33 -16.07 -5.93
CA CYS A 329 20.73 -15.67 -5.93
C CYS A 329 21.40 -15.92 -7.29
N SER A 330 22.50 -15.21 -7.50
CA SER A 330 23.38 -15.45 -8.64
C SER A 330 23.96 -16.87 -8.59
N TRP A 331 24.35 -17.36 -9.76
CA TRP A 331 25.04 -18.63 -9.87
C TRP A 331 26.41 -18.57 -9.20
N THR A 332 26.77 -19.64 -8.51
CA THR A 332 28.12 -19.90 -8.02
C THR A 332 28.95 -20.59 -9.10
N LEU A 333 30.27 -20.52 -8.98
CA LEU A 333 31.17 -21.17 -9.93
C LEU A 333 30.98 -22.70 -9.87
N GLU A 334 30.77 -23.24 -8.68
CA GLU A 334 30.56 -24.66 -8.42
C GLU A 334 29.28 -25.16 -9.10
N GLU A 335 28.19 -24.37 -9.05
CA GLU A 335 26.95 -24.70 -9.76
C GLU A 335 27.12 -24.71 -11.28
N TYR A 336 27.90 -23.77 -11.84
CA TYR A 336 28.23 -23.81 -13.26
C TYR A 336 29.02 -25.07 -13.61
N GLN A 337 30.07 -25.38 -12.85
CA GLN A 337 30.90 -26.56 -13.07
C GLN A 337 30.10 -27.86 -12.97
N GLU A 338 29.15 -27.94 -12.04
CA GLU A 338 28.26 -29.09 -11.89
C GLU A 338 27.28 -29.19 -13.07
N ALA A 339 26.65 -28.08 -13.46
CA ALA A 339 25.75 -28.03 -14.60
C ALA A 339 26.42 -28.47 -15.91
N PHE A 340 27.71 -28.16 -16.08
CA PHE A 340 28.49 -28.57 -17.25
C PHE A 340 28.81 -30.07 -17.33
N LYS A 341 28.55 -30.84 -16.26
CA LYS A 341 28.69 -32.31 -16.31
C LYS A 341 27.57 -33.00 -17.08
N TYR A 342 26.50 -32.28 -17.42
CA TYR A 342 25.34 -32.82 -18.10
C TYR A 342 25.38 -32.49 -19.60
N ASP A 343 25.63 -33.51 -20.43
CA ASP A 343 25.80 -33.36 -21.87
C ASP A 343 24.59 -32.69 -22.55
N LEU A 344 23.36 -33.07 -22.18
CA LEU A 344 22.13 -32.48 -22.72
C LEU A 344 22.02 -30.97 -22.49
N LEU A 345 22.46 -30.52 -21.31
CA LEU A 345 22.48 -29.10 -21.01
C LEU A 345 23.58 -28.42 -21.82
N TYR A 346 24.79 -28.98 -21.81
CA TYR A 346 25.95 -28.45 -22.53
C TYR A 346 25.67 -28.28 -24.03
N GLU A 347 25.17 -29.31 -24.70
CA GLU A 347 24.82 -29.28 -26.12
C GLU A 347 23.79 -28.19 -26.43
N SER A 348 22.85 -27.92 -25.51
CA SER A 348 21.82 -26.89 -25.71
C SER A 348 22.32 -25.45 -25.64
N VAL A 349 23.51 -25.22 -25.06
CA VAL A 349 24.09 -23.88 -24.85
C VAL A 349 25.40 -23.66 -25.59
N VAL A 350 26.02 -24.70 -26.16
CA VAL A 350 27.34 -24.63 -26.80
C VAL A 350 27.39 -23.64 -27.96
N ASP A 351 26.33 -23.60 -28.78
CA ASP A 351 26.20 -22.67 -29.90
C ASP A 351 25.97 -21.24 -29.43
N VAL A 352 25.24 -21.06 -28.32
CA VAL A 352 24.96 -19.75 -27.71
C VAL A 352 26.22 -19.15 -27.07
N MET A 353 27.11 -20.01 -26.56
CA MET A 353 28.39 -19.59 -25.97
C MET A 353 29.48 -19.34 -27.02
N GLY A 354 29.20 -19.51 -28.32
CA GLY A 354 30.19 -19.33 -29.39
C GLY A 354 31.34 -20.34 -29.33
N LEU A 355 31.14 -21.47 -28.64
CA LEU A 355 32.12 -22.56 -28.54
C LEU A 355 31.93 -23.61 -29.65
N GLY A 356 30.86 -23.48 -30.44
CA GLY A 356 30.65 -24.19 -31.71
C GLY A 356 31.53 -23.62 -32.82
N GLY A 357 32.84 -23.73 -32.66
CA GLY A 357 33.82 -23.48 -33.72
C GLY A 357 34.08 -24.77 -34.50
N ASP A 358 33.86 -24.70 -35.81
CA ASP A 358 34.15 -25.73 -36.82
C ASP A 358 35.25 -26.71 -36.42
N SER A 359 34.93 -28.01 -36.42
CA SER A 359 35.91 -29.06 -36.60
C SER A 359 36.46 -29.00 -38.02
N LYS A 360 37.32 -28.02 -38.30
CA LYS A 360 38.35 -28.10 -39.33
C LYS A 360 39.67 -27.67 -38.71
N GLU A 361 40.63 -28.56 -38.89
CA GLU A 361 41.99 -28.56 -38.38
C GLU A 361 42.68 -27.17 -38.41
N GLY A 362 43.43 -26.86 -37.35
CA GLY A 362 44.53 -25.90 -37.45
C GLY A 362 44.72 -24.94 -36.27
N SER A 363 45.70 -25.27 -35.43
CA SER A 363 46.53 -24.34 -34.65
C SER A 363 45.98 -23.71 -33.35
N SER A 364 46.39 -24.36 -32.25
CA SER A 364 46.99 -23.78 -31.03
C SER A 364 46.25 -22.67 -30.27
N GLY A 365 45.64 -23.06 -29.13
CA GLY A 365 45.44 -22.17 -27.98
C GLY A 365 44.04 -22.16 -27.36
N GLY A 366 43.44 -23.32 -27.07
CA GLY A 366 42.11 -23.40 -26.43
C GLY A 366 42.11 -24.41 -25.28
N TRP A 367 41.60 -23.99 -24.12
CA TRP A 367 41.43 -24.80 -22.92
C TRP A 367 40.65 -26.09 -23.23
N ARG A 368 41.33 -27.23 -23.24
CA ARG A 368 40.69 -28.55 -23.33
C ARG A 368 40.30 -29.01 -21.93
N ILE A 369 39.02 -28.91 -21.58
CA ILE A 369 38.46 -29.77 -20.53
C ILE A 369 38.24 -31.13 -21.19
N ALA A 370 39.08 -32.10 -20.81
CA ALA A 370 39.06 -33.44 -21.39
C ALA A 370 37.73 -34.16 -21.06
N ARG A 371 37.05 -34.66 -22.10
CA ARG A 371 35.95 -35.62 -21.96
C ARG A 371 36.49 -36.85 -21.22
N ARG A 372 35.87 -37.23 -20.09
CA ARG A 372 36.10 -38.54 -19.47
C ARG A 372 35.28 -39.57 -20.25
N THR A 373 35.86 -40.10 -21.32
CA THR A 373 35.37 -41.37 -21.88
C THR A 373 35.72 -42.49 -20.90
N SER A 374 34.71 -43.29 -20.56
CA SER A 374 34.82 -44.55 -19.83
C SER A 374 35.94 -45.43 -20.39
N LEU A 375 36.94 -45.74 -19.56
CA LEU A 375 37.91 -46.80 -19.78
C LEU A 375 38.04 -47.60 -18.49
N GLU A 376 37.29 -48.70 -18.43
CA GLU A 376 37.78 -49.92 -17.82
C GLU A 376 39.07 -50.32 -18.55
N GLY A 377 40.10 -50.73 -17.80
CA GLY A 377 41.23 -51.48 -18.35
C GLY A 377 42.58 -50.75 -18.34
N ASN A 378 43.46 -51.27 -17.49
CA ASN A 378 44.92 -51.23 -17.53
C ASN A 378 45.65 -49.93 -17.15
N LEU A 379 46.12 -49.93 -15.89
CA LEU A 379 47.41 -49.35 -15.50
C LEU A 379 48.54 -49.84 -16.43
N PRO A 380 49.56 -49.00 -16.62
CA PRO A 380 50.86 -49.40 -16.11
C PRO A 380 51.57 -48.31 -15.30
N ALA A 381 52.30 -48.79 -14.30
CA ALA A 381 53.23 -48.04 -13.48
C ALA A 381 54.44 -47.55 -14.30
N ALA A 382 54.86 -46.30 -14.05
CA ALA A 382 56.26 -45.90 -14.01
C ALA A 382 56.37 -44.51 -13.34
N LEU A 383 56.86 -44.52 -12.10
CA LEU A 383 57.55 -43.40 -11.47
C LEU A 383 58.90 -43.23 -12.16
N ASP A 384 59.29 -41.98 -12.47
CA ASP A 384 60.58 -41.38 -12.08
C ASP A 384 60.89 -40.10 -12.87
N GLY A 385 61.46 -39.12 -12.16
CA GLY A 385 62.48 -38.23 -12.75
C GLY A 385 62.09 -36.79 -13.08
N LEU A 386 62.24 -35.90 -12.10
CA LEU A 386 63.05 -34.66 -12.15
C LEU A 386 63.07 -33.85 -13.48
N SER A 387 62.64 -32.58 -13.44
CA SER A 387 63.56 -31.45 -13.21
C SER A 387 62.87 -30.10 -13.41
N ALA A 388 63.32 -29.13 -12.63
CA ALA A 388 62.94 -27.73 -12.67
C ALA A 388 63.60 -26.98 -13.82
N SER A 389 62.97 -25.90 -14.30
CA SER A 389 63.63 -24.59 -14.41
C SER A 389 62.69 -23.51 -14.95
N HIS A 390 62.59 -22.45 -14.14
CA HIS A 390 62.25 -21.04 -14.40
C HIS A 390 60.86 -20.61 -14.87
#